data_AF-A0A9P8JKL6-F1
#
_entry.id   AF-A0A9P8JKL6-F1
#
_cell.length_a   1.000
_cell.length_b   1.000
_cell.length_c   1.000
_cell.angle_alpha   90.00
_cell.angle_beta   90.00
_cell.angle_gamma   90.00
#
_symmetry.space_group_name_H-M   'P 1'
#
loop_
_entity.id
_entity.type
_entity.pdbx_description
1 polymer ?
#
loop_
_entity_poly.entity_id
_entity_poly.type
_entity_poly.pdbx_seq_one_letter_code
_entity_poly.pdbx_strand_id
1 'polypeptide(L)'
;MAANSMRSQQASLLRLRRVVYQRPPYPCTRHYTTDISHNEHPSPASSVANRRSSLSVSSESRFNEIGVQQISSHVYSQIFPGKAPPAPEELVRLSKDHLQRHELLGKNTDSSEPVAFDMPEIQGQTLDEHFYKLAMDSAEPYLGLAQKYSIANAPPRPRKWARRSGWTKYFRDGSSEPVEAPDEEMLTFDVEVLWHESSYAVMACAVSDKSWYAWLSPWLLGESESDRHLIPLGDPQKPRIVVGHNIGYDRARIAEEYELNQSRNYFVDTMSLHVAVNGMCSRQRPTWNMHRKNRETRDKIANSEATADLAALLQAKGDIDEEEELWVGRSSVNSLRDVAHFHCGVTIDKAKREWFSELDRQGVCDKLDELLDYCAADVDITHRVYKKVFPAFMETCPHPVSFAALRHLSTEILPVNRTWDSYIANAEATYHKLSDAVEQRLHDLASKALELKDKLEEYENDPWLSQLDWSGQEIRMVKGKKKGDAPRPAARQKMPGMPNWYKDLFVKNGAPIGLTVRTRISPLLLRLAWDGYPLVWSDKYAWTYRVPKTEASKYIDRALEPCDMSEE
;
A
#
# COMPACT_ATOMS: atom_id res chain seq x y z
N MET A 1 -16.73 -17.64 28.15
CA MET A 1 -17.71 -16.60 27.76
C MET A 1 -16.94 -15.36 27.36
N ALA A 2 -16.66 -15.23 26.06
CA ALA A 2 -15.86 -14.17 25.49
C ALA A 2 -16.78 -13.03 25.06
N ALA A 3 -16.63 -11.86 25.69
CA ALA A 3 -17.26 -10.62 25.25
C ALA A 3 -16.21 -9.82 24.47
N ASN A 4 -16.35 -9.83 23.14
CA ASN A 4 -15.67 -8.90 22.23
C ASN A 4 -16.22 -7.49 22.49
N SER A 5 -15.39 -6.61 23.05
CA SER A 5 -15.64 -5.17 23.06
C SER A 5 -14.75 -4.51 22.02
N MET A 6 -15.41 -3.88 21.05
CA MET A 6 -14.82 -3.08 19.98
C MET A 6 -13.92 -1.99 20.58
N ARG A 7 -12.62 -2.02 20.28
CA ARG A 7 -11.69 -0.92 20.56
C ARG A 7 -11.56 -0.05 19.32
N SER A 8 -11.93 1.23 19.46
CA SER A 8 -11.71 2.27 18.46
C SER A 8 -10.22 2.50 18.27
N GLN A 9 -9.76 2.44 17.01
CA GLN A 9 -8.46 2.99 16.63
C GLN A 9 -8.62 4.51 16.45
N GLN A 10 -8.45 5.28 17.51
CA GLN A 10 -8.15 6.71 17.36
C GLN A 10 -6.65 6.83 17.12
N ALA A 11 -6.28 7.10 15.87
CA ALA A 11 -4.93 7.49 15.50
C ALA A 11 -4.64 8.87 16.11
N SER A 12 -3.76 8.93 17.11
CA SER A 12 -3.22 10.18 17.64
C SER A 12 -2.22 10.76 16.63
N LEU A 13 -2.70 11.65 15.77
CA LEU A 13 -1.85 12.49 14.93
C LEU A 13 -1.30 13.64 15.78
N LEU A 14 -0.14 13.44 16.41
CA LEU A 14 0.66 14.54 16.95
C LEU A 14 1.94 14.69 16.13
N ARG A 15 1.97 15.75 15.29
CA ARG A 15 3.19 16.22 14.62
C ARG A 15 4.16 16.72 15.70
N LEU A 16 5.21 15.94 15.96
CA LEU A 16 6.38 16.42 16.70
C LEU A 16 7.03 17.58 15.93
N ARG A 17 7.06 18.75 16.54
CA ARG A 17 7.88 19.87 16.06
C ARG A 17 9.34 19.45 16.28
N ARG A 18 10.07 19.17 15.19
CA ARG A 18 11.52 18.88 15.24
C ARG A 18 12.22 20.07 15.92
N VAL A 19 12.77 19.85 17.11
CA VAL A 19 13.80 20.72 17.67
C VAL A 19 15.02 20.60 16.75
N VAL A 20 15.30 21.66 15.99
CA VAL A 20 16.47 21.76 15.13
C VAL A 20 17.69 21.95 16.03
N TYR A 21 18.39 20.87 16.34
CA TYR A 21 19.77 20.99 16.79
C TYR A 21 20.59 21.56 15.62
N GLN A 22 21.30 22.67 15.85
CA GLN A 22 22.30 23.18 14.92
C GLN A 22 23.37 22.09 14.72
N ARG A 23 23.31 21.41 13.56
CA ARG A 23 24.38 20.52 13.13
C ARG A 23 25.60 21.38 12.76
N PRO A 24 26.84 20.96 13.08
CA PRO A 24 28.02 21.60 12.54
C PRO A 24 27.99 21.55 11.00
N PRO A 25 28.57 22.54 10.30
CA PRO A 25 28.55 22.60 8.85
C PRO A 25 29.35 21.44 8.27
N TYR A 26 28.66 20.40 7.82
CA TYR A 26 29.24 19.44 6.89
C TYR A 26 29.35 20.12 5.53
N PRO A 27 30.49 20.03 4.82
CA PRO A 27 30.59 20.54 3.46
C PRO A 27 29.53 19.85 2.59
N CYS A 28 28.67 20.66 1.98
CA CYS A 28 27.64 20.22 1.06
C CYS A 28 28.31 19.81 -0.26
N THR A 29 28.81 18.58 -0.35
CA THR A 29 29.09 17.95 -1.65
C THR A 29 27.78 17.40 -2.20
N ARG A 30 27.08 18.24 -2.98
CA ARG A 30 26.06 17.75 -3.92
C ARG A 30 26.76 16.95 -5.00
N HIS A 31 26.84 15.63 -4.83
CA HIS A 31 27.17 14.74 -5.94
C HIS A 31 25.92 14.56 -6.78
N TYR A 32 25.87 15.23 -7.92
CA TYR A 32 24.96 14.87 -8.99
C TYR A 32 25.37 13.47 -9.50
N THR A 33 24.41 12.60 -9.78
CA THR A 33 24.61 11.21 -10.28
C THR A 33 25.31 11.14 -11.65
N THR A 34 25.85 12.24 -12.17
CA THR A 34 26.72 12.28 -13.34
C THR A 34 28.22 12.10 -13.02
N ASP A 35 28.61 12.12 -11.75
CA ASP A 35 30.00 11.85 -11.35
C ASP A 35 30.19 10.38 -10.92
N ILE A 36 30.01 9.46 -11.86
CA ILE A 36 30.67 8.15 -11.75
C ILE A 36 32.13 8.40 -12.13
N SER A 37 32.94 8.50 -11.08
CA SER A 37 34.39 8.53 -11.09
C SER A 37 34.96 7.56 -12.12
N HIS A 38 35.80 8.09 -13.01
CA HIS A 38 36.79 7.34 -13.76
C HIS A 38 37.58 6.43 -12.81
N ASN A 39 37.32 5.13 -12.84
CA ASN A 39 38.19 4.16 -12.23
C ASN A 39 39.30 3.87 -13.26
N GLU A 40 40.46 4.50 -13.08
CA GLU A 40 41.65 4.25 -13.88
C GLU A 40 42.19 2.85 -13.56
N HIS A 41 41.82 1.87 -14.38
CA HIS A 41 42.68 0.72 -14.65
C HIS A 41 43.28 0.89 -16.04
N PRO A 42 44.62 0.95 -16.19
CA PRO A 42 45.24 1.14 -17.49
C PRO A 42 45.18 -0.16 -18.30
N SER A 43 44.25 -0.25 -19.25
CA SER A 43 44.37 -1.16 -20.40
C SER A 43 45.09 -0.43 -21.53
N PRO A 44 46.14 -1.01 -22.14
CA PRO A 44 46.82 -0.37 -23.25
C PRO A 44 46.00 -0.58 -24.54
N ALA A 45 45.99 0.46 -25.38
CA ALA A 45 45.50 0.51 -26.76
C ALA A 45 44.00 0.78 -26.98
N SER A 46 43.65 2.06 -27.08
CA SER A 46 42.98 2.64 -28.27
C SER A 46 42.82 4.15 -28.10
N SER A 47 43.71 4.90 -28.75
CA SER A 47 43.69 6.35 -28.83
C SER A 47 42.60 6.83 -29.79
N VAL A 48 41.40 7.11 -29.27
CA VAL A 48 40.48 8.09 -29.87
C VAL A 48 39.93 8.97 -28.74
N ALA A 49 40.52 10.15 -28.60
CA ALA A 49 40.11 11.16 -27.64
C ALA A 49 38.77 11.77 -28.04
N ASN A 50 37.65 11.15 -27.65
CA ASN A 50 36.34 11.79 -27.69
C ASN A 50 36.22 12.74 -26.48
N ARG A 51 36.72 13.98 -26.63
CA ARG A 51 36.30 15.08 -25.76
C ARG A 51 34.81 15.31 -26.02
N ARG A 52 33.94 15.00 -25.06
CA ARG A 52 32.51 15.33 -25.14
C ARG A 52 32.39 16.85 -25.28
N SER A 53 32.04 17.33 -26.46
CA SER A 53 31.70 18.73 -26.70
C SER A 53 30.46 19.10 -25.87
N SER A 54 30.45 20.29 -25.28
CA SER A 54 29.23 20.81 -24.63
C SER A 54 28.10 20.89 -25.65
N LEU A 55 26.89 20.49 -25.24
CA LEU A 55 25.66 20.65 -26.04
C LEU A 55 25.13 22.10 -25.99
N SER A 56 25.73 22.96 -25.18
CA SER A 56 25.32 24.36 -25.03
C SER A 56 25.60 25.16 -26.29
N VAL A 57 24.60 25.90 -26.77
CA VAL A 57 24.74 26.90 -27.84
C VAL A 57 24.48 28.30 -27.29
N SER A 58 24.96 29.32 -28.00
CA SER A 58 24.67 30.72 -27.65
C SER A 58 23.23 31.07 -28.02
N SER A 59 22.56 31.88 -27.19
CA SER A 59 21.16 32.27 -27.40
C SER A 59 20.86 33.55 -26.63
N GLU A 60 19.76 34.21 -26.97
CA GLU A 60 19.32 35.46 -26.33
C GLU A 60 18.28 35.18 -25.25
N SER A 61 18.35 35.97 -24.16
CA SER A 61 17.32 35.95 -23.11
C SER A 61 16.03 36.58 -23.60
N ARG A 62 14.91 35.90 -23.38
CA ARG A 62 13.57 36.43 -23.63
C ARG A 62 12.91 36.78 -22.30
N PHE A 63 12.17 37.89 -22.26
CA PHE A 63 11.44 38.33 -21.07
C PHE A 63 9.99 38.63 -21.45
N ASN A 64 9.06 38.40 -20.52
CA ASN A 64 7.68 38.85 -20.67
C ASN A 64 7.49 40.31 -20.20
N GLU A 65 6.27 40.82 -20.31
CA GLU A 65 5.86 42.20 -20.04
C GLU A 65 5.96 42.62 -18.56
N ILE A 66 6.27 41.67 -17.66
CA ILE A 66 6.50 41.88 -16.22
C ILE A 66 7.95 41.58 -15.79
N GLY A 67 8.86 41.30 -16.74
CA GLY A 67 10.29 41.11 -16.47
C GLY A 67 10.67 39.71 -15.98
N VAL A 68 9.86 38.70 -16.25
CA VAL A 68 10.20 37.29 -15.98
C VAL A 68 10.92 36.70 -17.18
N GLN A 69 12.12 36.16 -16.95
CA GLN A 69 12.90 35.47 -17.97
C GLN A 69 12.16 34.20 -18.42
N GLN A 70 12.02 34.05 -19.73
CA GLN A 70 11.44 32.90 -20.40
C GLN A 70 12.55 32.00 -20.98
N ILE A 71 12.15 30.88 -21.56
CA ILE A 71 13.07 30.06 -22.37
C ILE A 71 13.77 30.91 -23.44
N SER A 72 15.04 30.56 -23.70
CA SER A 72 15.91 31.28 -24.62
C SER A 72 15.34 31.32 -26.03
N SER A 73 15.77 32.29 -26.85
CA SER A 73 15.27 32.45 -28.22
C SER A 73 15.48 31.20 -29.09
N HIS A 74 16.63 30.54 -28.96
CA HIS A 74 16.95 29.29 -29.66
C HIS A 74 16.03 28.12 -29.29
N VAL A 75 15.73 27.93 -28.01
CA VAL A 75 14.81 26.86 -27.57
C VAL A 75 13.37 27.23 -27.95
N TYR A 76 13.01 28.51 -27.83
CA TYR A 76 11.69 28.99 -28.20
C TYR A 76 11.35 28.70 -29.67
N SER A 77 12.26 28.95 -30.61
CA SER A 77 12.03 28.69 -32.03
C SER A 77 11.86 27.20 -32.37
N GLN A 78 12.44 26.31 -31.55
CA GLN A 78 12.31 24.86 -31.71
C GLN A 78 11.01 24.32 -31.12
N ILE A 79 10.52 24.91 -30.03
CA ILE A 79 9.27 24.50 -29.36
C ILE A 79 8.03 25.12 -30.00
N PHE A 80 8.15 26.39 -30.42
CA PHE A 80 7.06 27.20 -30.93
C PHE A 80 7.41 27.69 -32.34
N PRO A 81 7.25 26.83 -33.36
CA PRO A 81 7.56 27.20 -34.75
C PRO A 81 6.66 28.32 -35.30
N GLY A 82 5.50 28.56 -34.66
CA GLY A 82 4.61 29.68 -34.97
C GLY A 82 4.87 30.93 -34.12
N LYS A 83 4.47 32.10 -34.65
CA LYS A 83 4.53 33.36 -33.90
C LYS A 83 3.37 33.42 -32.90
N ALA A 84 3.67 33.48 -31.60
CA ALA A 84 2.65 33.69 -30.59
C ALA A 84 2.03 35.09 -30.68
N PRO A 85 0.71 35.24 -30.44
CA PRO A 85 0.10 36.55 -30.29
C PRO A 85 0.65 37.27 -29.04
N PRO A 86 0.68 38.61 -29.02
CA PRO A 86 1.07 39.36 -27.83
C PRO A 86 0.10 39.10 -26.67
N ALA A 87 0.59 39.24 -25.44
CA ALA A 87 -0.26 39.09 -24.26
C ALA A 87 -1.35 40.20 -24.21
N PRO A 88 -2.60 39.88 -23.86
CA PRO A 88 -3.64 40.89 -23.69
C PRO A 88 -3.28 41.94 -22.64
N GLU A 89 -3.35 43.23 -22.98
CA GLU A 89 -2.92 44.35 -22.11
C GLU A 89 -3.63 44.36 -20.76
N GLU A 90 -4.91 43.99 -20.73
CA GLU A 90 -5.70 43.92 -19.51
C GLU A 90 -5.14 42.89 -18.51
N LEU A 91 -4.77 41.70 -18.99
CA LEU A 91 -4.19 40.64 -18.16
C LEU A 91 -2.80 41.02 -17.65
N VAL A 92 -2.01 41.72 -18.47
CA VAL A 92 -0.72 42.27 -18.04
C VAL A 92 -0.91 43.30 -16.93
N ARG A 93 -1.90 44.20 -17.05
CA ARG A 93 -2.22 45.19 -16.03
C ARG A 93 -2.67 44.53 -14.71
N LEU A 94 -3.54 43.53 -14.79
CA LEU A 94 -3.99 42.75 -13.62
C LEU A 94 -2.82 42.04 -12.93
N SER A 95 -1.92 41.44 -13.71
CA SER A 95 -0.73 40.77 -13.17
C SER A 95 0.20 41.76 -12.46
N LYS A 96 0.41 42.95 -13.02
CA LYS A 96 1.22 44.01 -12.39
C LYS A 96 0.61 44.49 -11.08
N ASP A 97 -0.69 44.76 -11.04
CA ASP A 97 -1.41 45.18 -9.83
C ASP A 97 -1.34 44.10 -8.73
N HIS A 98 -1.59 42.83 -9.06
CA HIS A 98 -1.49 41.73 -8.10
C HIS A 98 -0.07 41.61 -7.53
N LEU A 99 0.95 41.63 -8.37
CA LEU A 99 2.35 41.58 -7.92
C LEU A 99 2.73 42.81 -7.08
N GLN A 100 2.16 43.98 -7.37
CA GLN A 100 2.39 45.18 -6.58
C GLN A 100 1.79 45.08 -5.18
N ARG A 101 0.55 44.59 -5.05
CA ARG A 101 -0.13 44.40 -3.73
C ARG A 101 0.60 43.41 -2.82
N HIS A 102 1.27 42.42 -3.41
CA HIS A 102 2.09 41.45 -2.69
C HIS A 102 3.57 41.87 -2.58
N GLU A 103 3.92 43.09 -3.00
CA GLU A 103 5.28 43.62 -3.00
C GLU A 103 6.30 42.71 -3.73
N LEU A 104 5.91 42.10 -4.85
CA LEU A 104 6.76 41.24 -5.67
C LEU A 104 7.17 41.88 -7.00
N LEU A 105 6.45 42.90 -7.46
CA LEU A 105 6.73 43.56 -8.74
C LEU A 105 8.13 44.17 -8.75
N GLY A 106 8.91 43.87 -9.79
CA GLY A 106 10.28 44.39 -9.96
C GLY A 106 11.32 43.78 -9.00
N LYS A 107 10.94 42.84 -8.14
CA LYS A 107 11.87 42.12 -7.24
C LYS A 107 12.41 40.82 -7.86
N ASN A 108 12.31 40.67 -9.17
CA ASN A 108 12.85 39.50 -9.85
C ASN A 108 14.38 39.59 -9.85
N THR A 109 15.05 38.60 -9.24
CA THR A 109 16.52 38.60 -9.05
C THR A 109 17.23 37.62 -9.98
N ASP A 110 16.47 36.86 -10.78
CA ASP A 110 17.06 35.92 -11.72
C ASP A 110 17.71 36.67 -12.89
N SER A 111 19.03 36.53 -12.97
CA SER A 111 19.91 37.08 -14.00
C SER A 111 20.73 35.96 -14.65
N SER A 112 20.23 34.72 -14.55
CA SER A 112 20.90 33.56 -15.12
C SER A 112 21.03 33.69 -16.64
N GLU A 113 22.18 33.29 -17.16
CA GLU A 113 22.40 33.22 -18.60
C GLU A 113 21.37 32.29 -19.27
N PRO A 114 20.91 32.61 -20.50
CA PRO A 114 19.90 31.82 -21.18
C PRO A 114 20.45 30.43 -21.53
N VAL A 115 19.74 29.39 -21.13
CA VAL A 115 20.08 28.01 -21.49
C VAL A 115 19.61 27.73 -22.91
N ALA A 116 20.52 27.20 -23.74
CA ALA A 116 20.19 26.79 -25.10
C ALA A 116 20.99 25.56 -25.53
N PHE A 117 20.32 24.67 -26.25
CA PHE A 117 20.86 23.47 -26.88
C PHE A 117 19.90 23.06 -28.01
N ASP A 118 20.39 22.21 -28.92
CA ASP A 118 19.56 21.64 -29.99
C ASP A 118 18.68 20.53 -29.42
N MET A 119 17.36 20.67 -29.60
CA MET A 119 16.37 19.69 -29.18
C MET A 119 16.03 18.74 -30.33
N PRO A 120 15.60 17.51 -30.02
CA PRO A 120 15.00 16.64 -31.02
C PRO A 120 13.81 17.29 -31.71
N GLU A 121 13.58 16.93 -32.97
CA GLU A 121 12.48 17.48 -33.76
C GLU A 121 11.12 17.13 -33.14
N ILE A 122 10.29 18.17 -32.98
CA ILE A 122 8.93 18.02 -32.48
C ILE A 122 8.05 17.36 -33.53
N GLN A 123 7.32 16.34 -33.10
CA GLN A 123 6.38 15.60 -33.93
C GLN A 123 5.02 16.32 -34.01
N GLY A 124 4.91 17.42 -34.75
CA GLY A 124 3.66 18.18 -34.88
C GLY A 124 3.87 19.69 -34.87
N GLN A 125 2.78 20.45 -34.92
CA GLN A 125 2.79 21.91 -34.89
C GLN A 125 2.67 22.48 -33.47
N THR A 126 2.13 21.69 -32.54
CA THR A 126 1.96 22.06 -31.13
C THR A 126 2.55 20.98 -30.22
N LEU A 127 2.84 21.35 -28.98
CA LEU A 127 3.26 20.37 -27.96
C LEU A 127 2.18 19.32 -27.68
N ASP A 128 0.91 19.71 -27.72
CA ASP A 128 -0.20 18.77 -27.53
C ASP A 128 -0.23 17.71 -28.65
N GLU A 129 -0.06 18.14 -29.91
CA GLU A 129 0.03 17.22 -31.05
C GLU A 129 1.27 16.31 -30.95
N HIS A 130 2.39 16.85 -30.48
CA HIS A 130 3.60 16.09 -30.23
C HIS A 130 3.40 14.95 -29.23
N PHE A 131 2.85 15.25 -28.05
CA PHE A 131 2.59 14.24 -27.04
C PHE A 131 1.52 13.26 -27.49
N TYR A 132 0.51 13.71 -28.26
CA TYR A 132 -0.49 12.82 -28.83
C TYR A 132 0.16 11.82 -29.80
N LYS A 133 0.99 12.27 -30.74
CA LYS A 133 1.67 11.40 -31.73
C LYS A 133 2.64 10.42 -31.07
N LEU A 134 3.48 10.89 -30.15
CA LEU A 134 4.40 10.02 -29.41
C LEU A 134 3.65 8.95 -28.61
N ALA A 135 2.53 9.32 -28.00
CA ALA A 135 1.72 8.37 -27.25
C ALA A 135 1.00 7.38 -28.14
N MET A 136 0.49 7.79 -29.31
CA MET A 136 -0.08 6.86 -30.29
C MET A 136 0.95 5.87 -30.79
N ASP A 137 2.16 6.34 -31.10
CA ASP A 137 3.29 5.49 -31.51
C ASP A 137 3.66 4.47 -30.41
N SER A 138 3.75 4.92 -29.15
CA SER A 138 4.02 4.02 -28.01
C SER A 138 2.85 3.12 -27.64
N ALA A 139 1.61 3.49 -27.98
CA ALA A 139 0.40 2.74 -27.66
C ALA A 139 0.14 1.62 -28.66
N GLU A 140 0.49 1.78 -29.92
CA GLU A 140 0.30 0.74 -30.94
C GLU A 140 1.45 -0.27 -30.95
N PRO A 141 1.17 -1.55 -31.29
CA PRO A 141 -0.12 -2.14 -31.69
C PRO A 141 -1.06 -2.48 -30.51
N TYR A 142 -0.65 -2.19 -29.28
CA TYR A 142 -1.36 -2.65 -28.08
C TYR A 142 -2.75 -2.03 -27.91
N LEU A 143 -2.92 -0.77 -28.30
CA LEU A 143 -4.22 -0.10 -28.25
C LEU A 143 -5.20 -0.76 -29.21
N GLY A 144 -4.79 -1.06 -30.44
CA GLY A 144 -5.60 -1.82 -31.39
C GLY A 144 -5.96 -3.22 -30.86
N LEU A 145 -5.00 -3.93 -30.27
CA LEU A 145 -5.25 -5.23 -29.62
C LEU A 145 -6.25 -5.10 -28.47
N ALA A 146 -6.09 -4.09 -27.61
CA ALA A 146 -6.95 -3.86 -26.44
C ALA A 146 -8.39 -3.54 -26.85
N GLN A 147 -8.58 -2.68 -27.84
CA GLN A 147 -9.88 -2.36 -28.41
C GLN A 147 -10.53 -3.59 -29.04
N LYS A 148 -9.79 -4.35 -29.86
CA LYS A 148 -10.30 -5.58 -30.47
C LYS A 148 -10.73 -6.60 -29.41
N TYR A 149 -9.93 -6.79 -28.37
CA TYR A 149 -10.24 -7.75 -27.31
C TYR A 149 -11.44 -7.33 -26.45
N SER A 150 -11.68 -6.02 -26.31
CA SER A 150 -12.83 -5.49 -25.55
C SER A 150 -14.19 -5.80 -26.19
N ILE A 151 -14.21 -6.08 -27.50
CA ILE A 151 -15.42 -6.47 -28.23
C ILE A 151 -15.47 -7.97 -28.54
N ALA A 152 -14.34 -8.68 -28.47
CA ALA A 152 -14.26 -10.11 -28.69
C ALA A 152 -15.08 -10.90 -27.66
N ASN A 153 -15.52 -12.11 -28.03
CA ASN A 153 -16.18 -13.04 -27.12
C ASN A 153 -15.26 -14.24 -26.88
N ALA A 154 -15.16 -14.68 -25.62
CA ALA A 154 -14.46 -15.90 -25.28
C ALA A 154 -15.13 -17.12 -25.94
N PRO A 155 -14.35 -18.14 -26.37
CA PRO A 155 -14.90 -19.42 -26.78
C PRO A 155 -15.58 -20.13 -25.59
N PRO A 156 -16.50 -21.09 -25.85
CA PRO A 156 -17.10 -21.90 -24.79
C PRO A 156 -16.04 -22.56 -23.91
N ARG A 157 -16.27 -22.58 -22.60
CA ARG A 157 -15.37 -23.23 -21.64
C ARG A 157 -15.21 -24.73 -21.93
N PRO A 158 -14.01 -25.30 -21.72
CA PRO A 158 -13.80 -26.73 -21.81
C PRO A 158 -14.71 -27.48 -20.83
N ARG A 159 -15.18 -28.67 -21.22
CA ARG A 159 -15.99 -29.54 -20.34
C ARG A 159 -15.15 -30.58 -19.59
N LYS A 160 -13.90 -30.77 -20.00
CA LYS A 160 -12.95 -31.72 -19.46
C LYS A 160 -11.56 -31.10 -19.50
N TRP A 161 -10.83 -31.26 -18.42
CA TRP A 161 -9.46 -30.77 -18.30
C TRP A 161 -8.48 -31.92 -18.48
N ALA A 162 -7.37 -31.66 -19.18
CA ALA A 162 -6.27 -32.60 -19.30
C ALA A 162 -5.36 -32.48 -18.07
N ARG A 163 -5.06 -33.60 -17.43
CA ARG A 163 -4.12 -33.66 -16.31
C ARG A 163 -2.71 -33.91 -16.84
N ARG A 164 -2.00 -32.83 -17.20
CA ARG A 164 -0.61 -32.86 -17.67
C ARG A 164 0.10 -31.56 -17.28
N SER A 165 1.40 -31.64 -17.01
CA SER A 165 2.21 -30.48 -16.68
C SER A 165 2.43 -29.58 -17.90
N GLY A 166 2.73 -28.31 -17.62
CA GLY A 166 2.89 -27.29 -18.66
C GLY A 166 1.55 -26.82 -19.23
N TRP A 167 1.61 -26.13 -20.38
CA TRP A 167 0.42 -25.60 -21.03
C TRP A 167 -0.33 -26.66 -21.83
N THR A 168 -1.65 -26.66 -21.68
CA THR A 168 -2.58 -27.38 -22.56
C THR A 168 -3.49 -26.38 -23.25
N LYS A 169 -3.56 -26.45 -24.59
CA LYS A 169 -4.51 -25.71 -25.42
C LYS A 169 -5.79 -26.53 -25.58
N TYR A 170 -6.94 -25.87 -25.45
CA TYR A 170 -8.27 -26.48 -25.63
C TYR A 170 -8.98 -25.84 -26.84
N PHE A 171 -9.43 -26.70 -27.74
CA PHE A 171 -10.12 -26.32 -28.97
C PHE A 171 -11.64 -26.36 -28.80
N ARG A 172 -12.36 -25.67 -29.70
CA ARG A 172 -13.84 -25.59 -29.67
C ARG A 172 -14.52 -26.93 -29.93
N ASP A 173 -13.86 -27.85 -30.61
CA ASP A 173 -14.35 -29.21 -30.88
C ASP A 173 -14.20 -30.15 -29.67
N GLY A 174 -13.60 -29.66 -28.57
CA GLY A 174 -13.35 -30.42 -27.35
C GLY A 174 -12.03 -31.20 -27.36
N SER A 175 -11.25 -31.12 -28.44
CA SER A 175 -9.89 -31.65 -28.46
C SER A 175 -8.94 -30.76 -27.65
N SER A 176 -7.82 -31.34 -27.22
CA SER A 176 -6.77 -30.62 -26.47
C SER A 176 -5.39 -31.09 -26.88
N GLU A 177 -4.43 -30.19 -26.93
CA GLU A 177 -3.03 -30.51 -27.24
C GLU A 177 -2.07 -29.83 -26.25
N PRO A 178 -0.91 -30.44 -25.96
CA PRO A 178 0.14 -29.78 -25.19
C PRO A 178 0.80 -28.71 -26.06
N VAL A 179 1.13 -27.56 -25.46
CA VAL A 179 1.87 -26.48 -26.12
C VAL A 179 2.95 -25.96 -25.17
N GLU A 180 4.00 -25.35 -25.72
CA GLU A 180 5.05 -24.75 -24.88
C GLU A 180 4.57 -23.44 -24.23
N ALA A 181 3.76 -22.66 -24.96
CA ALA A 181 3.16 -21.41 -24.49
C ALA A 181 1.94 -21.01 -25.36
N PRO A 182 1.06 -20.12 -24.87
CA PRO A 182 -0.03 -19.56 -25.67
C PRO A 182 0.48 -18.70 -26.83
N ASP A 183 0.02 -18.96 -28.06
CA ASP A 183 0.43 -18.20 -29.25
C ASP A 183 -0.38 -16.90 -29.45
N GLU A 184 -1.54 -16.73 -28.82
CA GLU A 184 -2.37 -15.55 -29.09
C GLU A 184 -1.81 -14.24 -28.50
N GLU A 185 -2.12 -13.13 -29.18
CA GLU A 185 -1.69 -11.76 -28.82
C GLU A 185 -2.61 -11.09 -27.79
N MET A 186 -3.76 -11.70 -27.49
CA MET A 186 -4.76 -11.16 -26.57
C MET A 186 -5.20 -12.26 -25.63
N LEU A 187 -4.89 -12.12 -24.34
CA LEU A 187 -5.19 -13.11 -23.32
C LEU A 187 -5.84 -12.43 -22.11
N THR A 188 -6.80 -13.09 -21.49
CA THR A 188 -7.11 -12.89 -20.07
C THR A 188 -6.46 -14.03 -19.31
N PHE A 189 -5.84 -13.72 -18.17
CA PHE A 189 -4.93 -14.63 -17.47
C PHE A 189 -5.07 -14.47 -15.95
N ASP A 190 -4.98 -15.58 -15.23
CA ASP A 190 -5.08 -15.67 -13.77
C ASP A 190 -4.28 -16.87 -13.26
N VAL A 191 -3.65 -16.74 -12.07
CA VAL A 191 -2.76 -17.73 -11.47
C VAL A 191 -3.17 -18.04 -10.04
N GLU A 192 -3.15 -19.33 -9.70
CA GLU A 192 -3.32 -19.79 -8.33
C GLU A 192 -2.02 -20.34 -7.73
N VAL A 193 -1.86 -20.11 -6.43
CA VAL A 193 -0.67 -20.51 -5.65
C VAL A 193 -1.10 -21.17 -4.34
N LEU A 194 -0.27 -22.09 -3.84
CA LEU A 194 -0.38 -22.64 -2.49
C LEU A 194 0.48 -21.82 -1.52
N TRP A 195 0.07 -20.59 -1.18
CA TRP A 195 0.93 -19.59 -0.52
C TRP A 195 1.50 -20.01 0.84
N HIS A 196 0.89 -20.98 1.53
CA HIS A 196 1.44 -21.58 2.75
C HIS A 196 2.62 -22.53 2.50
N GLU A 197 2.69 -23.14 1.31
CA GLU A 197 3.75 -24.08 0.91
C GLU A 197 4.76 -23.44 -0.05
N SER A 198 4.28 -22.73 -1.07
CA SER A 198 5.10 -22.11 -2.10
C SER A 198 4.51 -20.79 -2.60
N SER A 199 5.40 -19.87 -2.97
CA SER A 199 5.04 -18.61 -3.64
C SER A 199 4.91 -18.76 -5.16
N TYR A 200 5.27 -19.90 -5.74
CA TYR A 200 5.22 -20.16 -7.18
C TYR A 200 3.85 -20.68 -7.61
N ALA A 201 3.57 -20.59 -8.91
CA ALA A 201 2.31 -21.02 -9.49
C ALA A 201 2.12 -22.54 -9.33
N VAL A 202 0.90 -22.94 -8.94
CA VAL A 202 0.49 -24.35 -8.98
C VAL A 202 -0.38 -24.63 -10.20
N MET A 203 -1.22 -23.67 -10.59
CA MET A 203 -2.00 -23.71 -11.82
C MET A 203 -2.29 -22.31 -12.34
N ALA A 204 -2.57 -22.20 -13.63
CA ALA A 204 -3.04 -20.98 -14.24
C ALA A 204 -4.05 -21.27 -15.34
N CYS A 205 -4.96 -20.34 -15.57
CA CYS A 205 -5.90 -20.39 -16.69
C CYS A 205 -5.69 -19.16 -17.58
N ALA A 206 -5.86 -19.35 -18.89
CA ALA A 206 -5.91 -18.26 -19.83
C ALA A 206 -6.98 -18.46 -20.89
N VAL A 207 -7.52 -17.37 -21.43
CA VAL A 207 -8.46 -17.40 -22.54
C VAL A 207 -8.14 -16.32 -23.56
N SER A 208 -8.14 -16.67 -24.84
CA SER A 208 -8.06 -15.74 -25.97
C SER A 208 -9.43 -15.58 -26.65
N ASP A 209 -9.49 -14.85 -27.75
CA ASP A 209 -10.65 -14.84 -28.64
C ASP A 209 -10.87 -16.18 -29.38
N LYS A 210 -9.87 -17.08 -29.35
CA LYS A 210 -9.86 -18.34 -30.11
C LYS A 210 -9.92 -19.59 -29.23
N SER A 211 -9.14 -19.64 -28.16
CA SER A 211 -8.86 -20.87 -27.40
C SER A 211 -8.73 -20.63 -25.91
N TRP A 212 -9.00 -21.70 -25.15
CA TRP A 212 -8.71 -21.79 -23.71
C TRP A 212 -7.36 -22.45 -23.48
N TYR A 213 -6.72 -22.09 -22.38
CA TYR A 213 -5.47 -22.65 -21.93
C TYR A 213 -5.52 -22.93 -20.44
N ALA A 214 -4.91 -24.04 -20.03
CA ALA A 214 -4.61 -24.31 -18.63
C ALA A 214 -3.13 -24.70 -18.50
N TRP A 215 -2.47 -24.16 -17.50
CA TRP A 215 -1.11 -24.53 -17.13
C TRP A 215 -1.13 -25.23 -15.78
N LEU A 216 -0.42 -26.35 -15.66
CA LEU A 216 -0.24 -27.05 -14.39
C LEU A 216 1.25 -27.17 -14.07
N SER A 217 1.60 -26.89 -12.83
CA SER A 217 2.97 -27.03 -12.36
C SER A 217 3.41 -28.50 -12.36
N PRO A 218 4.60 -28.84 -12.89
CA PRO A 218 5.16 -30.18 -12.74
C PRO A 218 5.28 -30.61 -11.26
N TRP A 219 5.49 -29.65 -10.35
CA TRP A 219 5.54 -29.91 -8.91
C TRP A 219 4.19 -30.35 -8.34
N LEU A 220 3.10 -29.71 -8.78
CA LEU A 220 1.75 -30.04 -8.36
C LEU A 220 1.44 -31.51 -8.68
N LEU A 221 1.79 -31.94 -9.90
CA LEU A 221 1.56 -33.32 -10.36
C LEU A 221 2.56 -34.36 -9.83
N GLY A 222 3.54 -33.94 -9.02
CA GLY A 222 4.58 -34.84 -8.47
C GLY A 222 5.62 -35.27 -9.50
N GLU A 223 5.72 -34.58 -10.63
CA GLU A 223 6.71 -34.85 -11.68
C GLU A 223 8.06 -34.15 -11.41
N SER A 224 8.07 -33.15 -10.52
CA SER A 224 9.25 -32.39 -10.11
C SER A 224 9.30 -32.20 -8.59
N GLU A 225 10.49 -32.34 -8.02
CA GLU A 225 10.75 -32.06 -6.59
C GLU A 225 10.85 -30.56 -6.29
N SER A 226 11.16 -29.74 -7.30
CA SER A 226 11.28 -28.29 -7.16
C SER A 226 9.93 -27.63 -7.30
N ASP A 227 9.52 -26.80 -6.35
CA ASP A 227 8.29 -25.99 -6.41
C ASP A 227 8.44 -24.74 -7.30
N ARG A 228 9.67 -24.41 -7.69
CA ARG A 228 10.04 -23.14 -8.35
C ARG A 228 9.86 -23.14 -9.86
N HIS A 229 8.63 -23.25 -10.33
CA HIS A 229 8.32 -23.16 -11.76
C HIS A 229 7.67 -21.82 -12.11
N LEU A 230 8.18 -21.17 -13.16
CA LEU A 230 7.59 -19.98 -13.76
C LEU A 230 6.82 -20.38 -15.02
N ILE A 231 5.77 -19.63 -15.32
CA ILE A 231 4.86 -19.88 -16.44
C ILE A 231 5.38 -19.17 -17.68
N PRO A 232 5.70 -19.88 -18.77
CA PRO A 232 6.11 -19.23 -20.02
C PRO A 232 4.90 -18.63 -20.74
N LEU A 233 5.02 -17.41 -21.25
CA LEU A 233 4.07 -16.81 -22.20
C LEU A 233 4.61 -16.80 -23.64
N GLY A 234 5.77 -17.39 -23.90
CA GLY A 234 6.29 -17.62 -25.25
C GLY A 234 7.22 -16.49 -25.68
N ASP A 235 7.24 -16.16 -26.98
CA ASP A 235 8.21 -15.20 -27.52
C ASP A 235 8.08 -13.80 -26.86
N PRO A 236 9.09 -13.32 -26.10
CA PRO A 236 9.04 -12.01 -25.46
C PRO A 236 9.11 -10.85 -26.45
N GLN A 237 9.46 -11.08 -27.72
CA GLN A 237 9.47 -10.04 -28.76
C GLN A 237 8.11 -9.87 -29.45
N LYS A 238 7.16 -10.76 -29.19
CA LYS A 238 5.80 -10.67 -29.74
C LYS A 238 4.97 -9.66 -28.92
N PRO A 239 4.43 -8.59 -29.52
CA PRO A 239 3.51 -7.69 -28.83
C PRO A 239 2.26 -8.45 -28.40
N ARG A 240 1.97 -8.45 -27.10
CA ARG A 240 0.81 -9.12 -26.52
C ARG A 240 0.17 -8.26 -25.44
N ILE A 241 -1.15 -8.27 -25.35
CA ILE A 241 -1.86 -7.79 -24.16
C ILE A 241 -2.26 -8.96 -23.28
N VAL A 242 -2.02 -8.80 -21.98
CA VAL A 242 -2.37 -9.79 -20.95
C VAL A 242 -3.25 -9.10 -19.92
N VAL A 243 -4.54 -9.37 -20.00
CA VAL A 243 -5.55 -8.80 -19.11
C VAL A 243 -5.65 -9.65 -17.85
N GLY A 244 -5.67 -9.02 -16.68
CA GLY A 244 -5.94 -9.72 -15.42
C GLY A 244 -6.61 -8.81 -14.42
N HIS A 245 -6.84 -9.34 -13.22
CA HIS A 245 -7.40 -8.57 -12.11
C HIS A 245 -6.42 -8.58 -10.95
N ASN A 246 -5.89 -7.40 -10.60
CA ASN A 246 -4.69 -7.28 -9.76
C ASN A 246 -3.50 -8.05 -10.37
N ILE A 247 -3.35 -7.92 -11.70
CA ILE A 247 -2.44 -8.71 -12.55
C ILE A 247 -0.97 -8.68 -12.12
N GLY A 248 -0.54 -7.69 -11.33
CA GLY A 248 0.81 -7.65 -10.78
C GLY A 248 1.15 -8.88 -9.94
N TYR A 249 0.15 -9.51 -9.32
CA TYR A 249 0.31 -10.77 -8.59
C TYR A 249 0.67 -11.93 -9.53
N ASP A 250 -0.06 -12.04 -10.64
CA ASP A 250 0.11 -13.08 -11.66
C ASP A 250 1.37 -12.86 -12.50
N ARG A 251 1.66 -11.60 -12.85
CA ARG A 251 2.87 -11.17 -13.60
C ARG A 251 4.14 -11.71 -12.94
N ALA A 252 4.20 -11.69 -11.62
CA ALA A 252 5.36 -12.20 -10.87
C ALA A 252 5.57 -13.72 -11.00
N ARG A 253 4.66 -14.47 -11.63
CA ARG A 253 4.79 -15.91 -11.92
C ARG A 253 5.14 -16.19 -13.39
N ILE A 254 5.28 -15.15 -14.22
CA ILE A 254 5.65 -15.28 -15.63
C ILE A 254 7.17 -15.36 -15.78
N ALA A 255 7.65 -16.28 -16.63
CA ALA A 255 9.07 -16.53 -16.82
C ALA A 255 9.81 -15.34 -17.44
N GLU A 256 9.24 -14.78 -18.50
CA GLU A 256 9.85 -13.71 -19.31
C GLU A 256 10.02 -12.40 -18.52
N GLU A 257 9.29 -12.21 -17.42
CA GLU A 257 9.35 -11.00 -16.58
C GLU A 257 10.59 -10.95 -15.68
N TYR A 258 11.38 -12.02 -15.64
CA TYR A 258 12.65 -12.09 -14.93
C TYR A 258 13.86 -12.07 -15.89
N GLU A 259 13.63 -11.92 -17.20
CA GLU A 259 14.70 -11.69 -18.16
C GLU A 259 15.18 -10.24 -18.14
N LEU A 260 16.47 -10.02 -18.42
CA LEU A 260 17.04 -8.67 -18.53
C LEU A 260 16.52 -7.92 -19.77
N ASN A 261 16.19 -8.67 -20.82
CA ASN A 261 15.57 -8.11 -22.01
C ASN A 261 14.08 -7.90 -21.72
N GLN A 262 13.65 -6.65 -21.74
CA GLN A 262 12.26 -6.32 -21.47
C GLN A 262 11.32 -7.01 -22.47
N SER A 263 10.33 -7.75 -21.95
CA SER A 263 9.30 -8.38 -22.76
C SER A 263 8.41 -7.32 -23.41
N ARG A 264 7.82 -7.68 -24.54
CA ARG A 264 6.78 -6.91 -25.22
C ARG A 264 5.38 -7.28 -24.74
N ASN A 265 5.27 -8.02 -23.63
CA ASN A 265 3.98 -8.22 -22.97
C ASN A 265 3.52 -6.90 -22.34
N TYR A 266 2.24 -6.59 -22.48
CA TYR A 266 1.60 -5.47 -21.80
C TYR A 266 0.49 -6.02 -20.90
N PHE A 267 0.77 -6.01 -19.60
CA PHE A 267 -0.18 -6.38 -18.57
C PHE A 267 -1.19 -5.25 -18.32
N VAL A 268 -2.47 -5.54 -18.58
CA VAL A 268 -3.57 -4.60 -18.40
C VAL A 268 -4.40 -5.03 -17.19
N ASP A 269 -4.39 -4.20 -16.15
CA ASP A 269 -5.05 -4.52 -14.89
C ASP A 269 -6.48 -3.98 -14.82
N THR A 270 -7.47 -4.87 -14.84
CA THR A 270 -8.88 -4.49 -14.70
C THR A 270 -9.19 -3.83 -13.36
N MET A 271 -8.44 -4.13 -12.29
CA MET A 271 -8.59 -3.44 -11.00
C MET A 271 -8.16 -1.97 -11.12
N SER A 272 -6.99 -1.71 -11.70
CA SER A 272 -6.50 -0.34 -11.92
C SER A 272 -7.40 0.46 -12.87
N LEU A 273 -7.88 -0.15 -13.96
CA LEU A 273 -8.86 0.49 -14.84
C LEU A 273 -10.15 0.83 -14.08
N HIS A 274 -10.67 -0.10 -13.27
CA HIS A 274 -11.83 0.15 -12.41
C HIS A 274 -11.59 1.32 -11.45
N VAL A 275 -10.42 1.38 -10.80
CA VAL A 275 -10.08 2.46 -9.87
C VAL A 275 -10.08 3.83 -10.58
N ALA A 276 -9.61 3.89 -11.82
CA ALA A 276 -9.61 5.12 -12.61
C ALA A 276 -11.03 5.61 -12.97
N VAL A 277 -11.99 4.70 -13.18
CA VAL A 277 -13.35 5.05 -13.63
C VAL A 277 -14.39 5.14 -12.52
N ASN A 278 -14.35 4.23 -11.55
CA ASN A 278 -15.38 4.04 -10.51
C ASN A 278 -14.77 3.74 -9.14
N GLY A 279 -13.48 4.02 -8.95
CA GLY A 279 -12.82 3.91 -7.66
C GLY A 279 -13.32 4.94 -6.64
N MET A 280 -13.02 4.69 -5.37
CA MET A 280 -13.34 5.59 -4.25
C MET A 280 -12.08 5.99 -3.48
N CYS A 281 -12.06 7.22 -2.97
CA CYS A 281 -10.97 7.70 -2.14
C CYS A 281 -11.01 7.10 -0.73
N SER A 282 -9.88 7.15 0.00
CA SER A 282 -9.79 6.54 1.33
C SER A 282 -10.77 7.11 2.35
N ARG A 283 -11.15 8.39 2.22
CA ARG A 283 -12.14 9.05 3.10
C ARG A 283 -13.58 8.62 2.82
N GLN A 284 -13.87 8.13 1.61
CA GLN A 284 -15.20 7.65 1.20
C GLN A 284 -15.49 6.22 1.68
N ARG A 285 -14.45 5.40 1.88
CA ARG A 285 -14.59 3.97 2.23
C ARG A 285 -15.42 3.70 3.50
N PRO A 286 -15.29 4.45 4.62
CA PRO A 286 -16.11 4.22 5.80
C PRO A 286 -17.61 4.42 5.54
N THR A 287 -17.98 5.51 4.86
CA THR A 287 -19.36 5.82 4.48
C THR A 287 -19.94 4.77 3.54
N TRP A 288 -19.20 4.41 2.48
CA TRP A 288 -19.63 3.36 1.55
C TRP A 288 -19.87 2.01 2.24
N ASN A 289 -18.98 1.63 3.16
CA ASN A 289 -19.14 0.39 3.95
C ASN A 289 -20.37 0.42 4.86
N MET A 290 -20.71 1.58 5.42
CA MET A 290 -21.94 1.76 6.21
C MET A 290 -23.17 1.53 5.33
N HIS A 291 -23.26 2.19 4.17
CA HIS A 291 -24.38 2.00 3.24
C HIS A 291 -24.47 0.57 2.70
N ARG A 292 -23.35 -0.06 2.37
CA ARG A 292 -23.33 -1.47 1.96
C ARG A 292 -23.93 -2.38 3.03
N LYS A 293 -23.53 -2.23 4.29
CA LYS A 293 -24.08 -3.02 5.41
C LYS A 293 -25.57 -2.77 5.63
N ASN A 294 -26.01 -1.52 5.47
CA ASN A 294 -27.42 -1.15 5.55
C ASN A 294 -28.24 -1.84 4.42
N ARG A 295 -27.73 -1.84 3.18
CA ARG A 295 -28.33 -2.56 2.05
C ARG A 295 -28.39 -4.06 2.28
N GLU A 296 -27.28 -4.69 2.67
CA GLU A 296 -27.21 -6.13 2.98
C GLU A 296 -28.22 -6.51 4.09
N THR A 297 -28.41 -5.64 5.08
CA THR A 297 -29.36 -5.86 6.18
C THR A 297 -30.81 -5.74 5.68
N ARG A 298 -31.11 -4.74 4.84
CA ARG A 298 -32.43 -4.60 4.19
C ARG A 298 -32.77 -5.81 3.33
N ASP A 299 -31.82 -6.29 2.51
CA ASP A 299 -32.01 -7.45 1.65
C ASP A 299 -32.25 -8.73 2.45
N LYS A 300 -31.52 -8.93 3.56
CA LYS A 300 -31.74 -10.06 4.48
C LYS A 300 -33.13 -10.02 5.11
N ILE A 301 -33.60 -8.83 5.50
CA ILE A 301 -34.93 -8.66 6.07
C ILE A 301 -36.02 -8.91 5.02
N ALA A 302 -35.85 -8.42 3.80
CA ALA A 302 -36.79 -8.63 2.70
C ALA A 302 -36.90 -10.11 2.29
N ASN A 303 -35.79 -10.85 2.35
CA ASN A 303 -35.74 -12.27 2.02
C ASN A 303 -36.12 -13.20 3.19
N SER A 304 -36.22 -12.70 4.43
CA SER A 304 -36.83 -13.44 5.54
C SER A 304 -38.35 -13.28 5.49
N GLU A 305 -39.11 -14.37 5.61
CA GLU A 305 -40.58 -14.32 5.72
C GLU A 305 -41.00 -13.36 6.85
N ALA A 306 -41.47 -12.17 6.48
CA ALA A 306 -41.57 -11.05 7.40
C ALA A 306 -42.76 -11.17 8.37
N THR A 307 -42.49 -10.94 9.66
CA THR A 307 -43.52 -10.58 10.67
C THR A 307 -43.78 -9.07 10.60
N ALA A 308 -45.04 -8.64 10.76
CA ALA A 308 -45.49 -7.25 10.58
C ALA A 308 -44.71 -6.21 11.43
N ASP A 309 -44.19 -6.60 12.60
CA ASP A 309 -43.42 -5.71 13.49
C ASP A 309 -42.05 -5.32 12.91
N LEU A 310 -41.47 -6.15 12.05
CA LEU A 310 -40.15 -5.88 11.44
C LEU A 310 -40.25 -4.87 10.30
N ALA A 311 -41.39 -4.84 9.59
CA ALA A 311 -41.69 -3.83 8.57
C ALA A 311 -41.88 -2.43 9.19
N ALA A 312 -42.42 -2.35 10.41
CA ALA A 312 -42.58 -1.08 11.15
C ALA A 312 -41.23 -0.49 11.61
N LEU A 313 -40.26 -1.34 12.02
CA LEU A 313 -38.90 -0.92 12.35
C LEU A 313 -38.12 -0.38 11.13
N LEU A 314 -38.40 -0.91 9.94
CA LEU A 314 -37.86 -0.41 8.67
C LEU A 314 -38.38 0.99 8.32
N GLN A 315 -39.68 1.25 8.54
CA GLN A 315 -40.26 2.58 8.32
C GLN A 315 -39.74 3.60 9.33
N ALA A 316 -39.55 3.23 10.60
CA ALA A 316 -39.01 4.14 11.63
C ALA A 316 -37.54 4.54 11.42
N LYS A 317 -36.76 3.72 10.68
CA LYS A 317 -35.38 4.04 10.24
C LYS A 317 -35.32 4.61 8.81
N GLY A 318 -36.43 4.62 8.08
CA GLY A 318 -36.49 4.95 6.67
C GLY A 318 -36.27 6.43 6.33
N ASP A 319 -36.47 7.33 7.29
CA ASP A 319 -36.46 8.78 7.05
C ASP A 319 -35.11 9.49 7.27
N ILE A 320 -34.02 8.76 7.56
CA ILE A 320 -32.70 9.39 7.83
C ILE A 320 -31.74 9.32 6.63
N ASP A 321 -32.06 8.60 5.55
CA ASP A 321 -31.07 8.22 4.52
C ASP A 321 -31.52 8.48 3.06
N GLU A 322 -32.48 9.38 2.81
CA GLU A 322 -32.97 9.70 1.46
C GLU A 322 -32.12 10.69 0.65
N GLU A 323 -31.07 11.28 1.24
CA GLU A 323 -29.96 11.78 0.44
C GLU A 323 -29.04 10.60 0.15
N GLU A 324 -29.42 9.76 -0.83
CA GLU A 324 -28.46 8.91 -1.53
C GLU A 324 -27.26 9.79 -1.88
N GLU A 325 -26.14 9.64 -1.16
CA GLU A 325 -24.89 10.21 -1.59
C GLU A 325 -24.65 9.67 -3.02
N LEU A 326 -24.92 10.49 -4.04
CA LEU A 326 -25.08 10.12 -5.46
C LEU A 326 -23.93 9.27 -6.01
N TRP A 327 -22.78 9.30 -5.33
CA TRP A 327 -21.57 8.57 -5.67
C TRP A 327 -21.53 7.13 -5.12
N VAL A 328 -22.28 6.78 -4.06
CA VAL A 328 -22.25 5.45 -3.42
C VAL A 328 -22.71 4.36 -4.40
N GLY A 329 -23.72 4.65 -5.21
CA GLY A 329 -24.19 3.76 -6.29
C GLY A 329 -23.31 3.77 -7.56
N ARG A 330 -22.34 4.69 -7.65
CA ARG A 330 -21.44 4.85 -8.82
C ARG A 330 -20.01 4.40 -8.55
N SER A 331 -19.76 3.79 -7.39
CA SER A 331 -18.44 3.30 -6.99
C SER A 331 -18.51 1.93 -6.36
N SER A 332 -17.41 1.18 -6.44
CA SER A 332 -17.27 -0.12 -5.80
C SER A 332 -15.88 -0.27 -5.17
N VAL A 333 -15.73 -1.28 -4.34
CA VAL A 333 -14.41 -1.71 -3.84
C VAL A 333 -13.72 -2.59 -4.88
N ASN A 334 -12.42 -2.78 -4.69
CA ASN A 334 -11.53 -3.22 -5.75
C ASN A 334 -11.48 -4.74 -5.99
N SER A 335 -12.23 -5.56 -5.26
CA SER A 335 -12.12 -7.02 -5.44
C SER A 335 -12.83 -7.49 -6.71
N LEU A 336 -12.33 -8.54 -7.38
CA LEU A 336 -12.95 -9.06 -8.61
C LEU A 336 -14.44 -9.32 -8.43
N ARG A 337 -14.84 -9.88 -7.29
CA ARG A 337 -16.25 -10.09 -6.94
C ARG A 337 -17.05 -8.79 -6.98
N ASP A 338 -16.57 -7.76 -6.27
CA ASP A 338 -17.32 -6.51 -6.11
C ASP A 338 -17.32 -5.70 -7.41
N VAL A 339 -16.23 -5.76 -8.18
CA VAL A 339 -16.11 -5.14 -9.51
C VAL A 339 -17.00 -5.87 -10.53
N ALA A 340 -17.03 -7.20 -10.54
CA ALA A 340 -17.89 -8.00 -11.41
C ALA A 340 -19.37 -7.84 -11.07
N HIS A 341 -19.71 -7.76 -9.78
CA HIS A 341 -21.07 -7.46 -9.37
C HIS A 341 -21.50 -6.06 -9.86
N PHE A 342 -20.64 -5.06 -9.65
CA PHE A 342 -20.92 -3.69 -10.04
C PHE A 342 -21.04 -3.49 -11.56
N HIS A 343 -20.07 -4.00 -12.34
CA HIS A 343 -20.02 -3.76 -13.80
C HIS A 343 -20.82 -4.77 -14.63
N CYS A 344 -20.98 -6.00 -14.13
CA CYS A 344 -21.55 -7.11 -14.90
C CYS A 344 -22.79 -7.74 -14.26
N GLY A 345 -23.17 -7.36 -13.04
CA GLY A 345 -24.27 -7.99 -12.29
C GLY A 345 -23.99 -9.45 -11.93
N VAL A 346 -22.72 -9.86 -11.87
CA VAL A 346 -22.32 -11.25 -11.61
C VAL A 346 -21.95 -11.42 -10.14
N THR A 347 -22.52 -12.44 -9.50
CA THR A 347 -22.15 -12.83 -8.13
C THR A 347 -21.14 -13.98 -8.17
N ILE A 348 -19.97 -13.79 -7.56
CA ILE A 348 -18.88 -14.78 -7.51
C ILE A 348 -18.86 -15.47 -6.16
N ASP A 349 -18.91 -16.80 -6.15
CA ASP A 349 -18.70 -17.61 -4.95
C ASP A 349 -17.20 -17.64 -4.55
N LYS A 350 -16.90 -17.46 -3.26
CA LYS A 350 -15.52 -17.43 -2.72
C LYS A 350 -15.05 -18.78 -2.19
N ALA A 351 -15.97 -19.74 -1.98
CA ALA A 351 -15.65 -20.93 -1.19
C ALA A 351 -14.48 -21.75 -1.76
N LYS A 352 -14.37 -21.85 -3.09
CA LYS A 352 -13.32 -22.65 -3.75
C LYS A 352 -11.93 -22.03 -3.63
N ARG A 353 -11.82 -20.70 -3.53
CA ARG A 353 -10.54 -20.00 -3.36
C ARG A 353 -9.86 -20.38 -2.05
N GLU A 354 -10.65 -20.59 -0.99
CA GLU A 354 -10.15 -20.93 0.35
C GLU A 354 -9.44 -22.30 0.35
N TRP A 355 -9.74 -23.18 -0.62
CA TRP A 355 -9.08 -24.47 -0.74
C TRP A 355 -7.58 -24.36 -1.04
N PHE A 356 -7.12 -23.31 -1.72
CA PHE A 356 -5.68 -23.05 -1.92
C PHE A 356 -4.96 -22.59 -0.64
N SER A 357 -5.70 -22.27 0.42
CA SER A 357 -5.15 -22.01 1.76
C SER A 357 -5.33 -23.17 2.74
N GLU A 358 -6.36 -23.99 2.56
CA GLU A 358 -6.71 -25.05 3.50
C GLU A 358 -6.13 -26.42 3.11
N LEU A 359 -6.00 -26.69 1.82
CA LEU A 359 -5.54 -27.98 1.30
C LEU A 359 -4.03 -27.96 1.07
N ASP A 360 -3.43 -29.13 1.20
CA ASP A 360 -2.06 -29.38 0.78
C ASP A 360 -1.99 -29.71 -0.72
N ARG A 361 -0.77 -29.92 -1.23
CA ARG A 361 -0.52 -30.34 -2.60
C ARG A 361 -1.41 -31.51 -3.06
N GLN A 362 -1.58 -32.55 -2.23
CA GLN A 362 -2.37 -33.72 -2.60
C GLN A 362 -3.86 -33.40 -2.67
N GLY A 363 -4.38 -32.63 -1.70
CA GLY A 363 -5.78 -32.20 -1.69
C GLY A 363 -6.16 -31.34 -2.89
N VAL A 364 -5.26 -30.47 -3.37
CA VAL A 364 -5.46 -29.71 -4.61
C VAL A 364 -5.50 -30.65 -5.83
N CYS A 365 -4.59 -31.62 -5.91
CA CYS A 365 -4.57 -32.61 -6.99
C CYS A 365 -5.83 -33.48 -7.04
N ASP A 366 -6.37 -33.86 -5.88
CA ASP A 366 -7.60 -34.66 -5.78
C ASP A 366 -8.82 -33.88 -6.29
N LYS A 367 -8.79 -32.54 -6.18
CA LYS A 367 -9.87 -31.61 -6.58
C LYS A 367 -9.56 -30.82 -7.85
N LEU A 368 -8.59 -31.27 -8.64
CA LEU A 368 -8.02 -30.53 -9.77
C LEU A 368 -9.07 -30.02 -10.77
N ASP A 369 -10.01 -30.86 -11.17
CA ASP A 369 -11.02 -30.48 -12.17
C ASP A 369 -11.96 -29.38 -11.64
N GLU A 370 -12.35 -29.44 -10.36
CA GLU A 370 -13.21 -28.43 -9.72
C GLU A 370 -12.52 -27.07 -9.55
N LEU A 371 -11.20 -27.10 -9.32
CA LEU A 371 -10.33 -25.93 -9.17
C LEU A 371 -9.98 -25.30 -10.52
N LEU A 372 -9.77 -26.10 -11.58
CA LEU A 372 -9.60 -25.59 -12.93
C LEU A 372 -10.88 -24.93 -13.46
N ASP A 373 -12.05 -25.50 -13.16
CA ASP A 373 -13.34 -24.86 -13.46
C ASP A 373 -13.51 -23.53 -12.74
N TYR A 374 -13.00 -23.42 -11.51
CA TYR A 374 -12.96 -22.17 -10.75
C TYR A 374 -12.04 -21.14 -11.39
N CYS A 375 -10.78 -21.49 -11.66
CA CYS A 375 -9.82 -20.61 -12.32
C CYS A 375 -10.32 -20.14 -13.69
N ALA A 376 -10.93 -21.05 -14.46
CA ALA A 376 -11.53 -20.70 -15.75
C ALA A 376 -12.74 -19.76 -15.61
N ALA A 377 -13.52 -19.88 -14.53
CA ALA A 377 -14.62 -18.95 -14.26
C ALA A 377 -14.09 -17.55 -13.89
N ASP A 378 -13.04 -17.46 -13.07
CA ASP A 378 -12.44 -16.17 -12.68
C ASP A 378 -11.83 -15.45 -13.90
N VAL A 379 -11.16 -16.18 -14.80
CA VAL A 379 -10.66 -15.66 -16.08
C VAL A 379 -11.80 -15.17 -16.99
N ASP A 380 -12.88 -15.95 -17.14
CA ASP A 380 -14.06 -15.52 -17.92
C ASP A 380 -14.69 -14.24 -17.36
N ILE A 381 -14.87 -14.18 -16.04
CA ILE A 381 -15.44 -13.01 -15.37
C ILE A 381 -14.52 -11.80 -15.51
N THR A 382 -13.20 -12.00 -15.39
CA THR A 382 -12.20 -10.93 -15.60
C THR A 382 -12.28 -10.37 -17.02
N HIS A 383 -12.44 -11.22 -18.04
CA HIS A 383 -12.66 -10.75 -19.41
C HIS A 383 -13.96 -9.95 -19.52
N ARG A 384 -15.05 -10.42 -18.92
CA ARG A 384 -16.33 -9.68 -18.91
C ARG A 384 -16.22 -8.31 -18.25
N VAL A 385 -15.49 -8.21 -17.14
CA VAL A 385 -15.17 -6.93 -16.48
C VAL A 385 -14.36 -6.05 -17.41
N TYR A 386 -13.29 -6.59 -18.02
CA TYR A 386 -12.45 -5.86 -18.99
C TYR A 386 -13.27 -5.23 -20.12
N LYS A 387 -14.22 -5.97 -20.70
CA LYS A 387 -15.14 -5.47 -21.75
C LYS A 387 -15.97 -4.26 -21.31
N LYS A 388 -16.17 -4.05 -20.01
CA LYS A 388 -16.88 -2.90 -19.44
C LYS A 388 -15.95 -1.77 -19.03
N VAL A 389 -14.88 -2.08 -18.30
CA VAL A 389 -14.00 -1.07 -17.71
C VAL A 389 -13.03 -0.46 -18.72
N PHE A 390 -12.58 -1.20 -19.74
CA PHE A 390 -11.64 -0.67 -20.72
C PHE A 390 -12.26 0.45 -21.59
N PRO A 391 -13.46 0.29 -22.19
CA PRO A 391 -14.11 1.39 -22.89
C PRO A 391 -14.40 2.60 -21.98
N ALA A 392 -14.85 2.36 -20.74
CA ALA A 392 -15.10 3.42 -19.76
C ALA A 392 -13.81 4.19 -19.39
N PHE A 393 -12.68 3.48 -19.31
CA PHE A 393 -11.37 4.09 -19.08
C PHE A 393 -10.97 4.99 -20.25
N MET A 394 -11.17 4.53 -21.49
CA MET A 394 -10.88 5.34 -22.67
C MET A 394 -11.79 6.58 -22.78
N GLU A 395 -13.02 6.52 -22.27
CA GLU A 395 -13.91 7.68 -22.19
C GLU A 395 -13.47 8.67 -21.09
N THR A 396 -13.08 8.15 -19.93
CA THR A 396 -12.65 8.95 -18.77
C THR A 396 -11.27 9.59 -19.00
N CYS A 397 -10.37 8.87 -19.67
CA CYS A 397 -8.98 9.24 -19.94
C CYS A 397 -8.71 9.17 -21.46
N PRO A 398 -9.27 10.09 -22.27
CA PRO A 398 -9.27 9.98 -23.73
C PRO A 398 -7.91 10.23 -24.40
N HIS A 399 -6.96 10.84 -23.69
CA HIS A 399 -5.64 11.09 -24.25
C HIS A 399 -4.83 9.78 -24.33
N PRO A 400 -4.22 9.44 -25.48
CA PRO A 400 -3.52 8.17 -25.67
C PRO A 400 -2.34 7.96 -24.71
N VAL A 401 -1.74 9.04 -24.20
CA VAL A 401 -0.71 8.98 -23.13
C VAL A 401 -1.20 8.15 -21.95
N SER A 402 -2.46 8.31 -21.54
CA SER A 402 -3.00 7.62 -20.37
C SER A 402 -2.96 6.10 -20.54
N PHE A 403 -3.23 5.59 -21.75
CA PHE A 403 -3.12 4.16 -22.05
C PHE A 403 -1.67 3.73 -22.32
N ALA A 404 -0.90 4.52 -23.08
CA ALA A 404 0.48 4.20 -23.41
C ALA A 404 1.39 4.10 -22.16
N ALA A 405 1.19 5.01 -21.21
CA ALA A 405 1.99 5.07 -19.98
C ALA A 405 1.81 3.82 -19.10
N LEU A 406 0.61 3.23 -19.07
CA LEU A 406 0.32 2.03 -18.27
C LEU A 406 1.19 0.82 -18.68
N ARG A 407 1.65 0.75 -19.93
CA ARG A 407 2.60 -0.29 -20.38
C ARG A 407 3.96 -0.14 -19.70
N HIS A 408 4.45 1.08 -19.58
CA HIS A 408 5.75 1.35 -18.96
C HIS A 408 5.67 1.19 -17.45
N LEU A 409 4.59 1.68 -16.83
CA LEU A 409 4.34 1.52 -15.40
C LEU A 409 4.16 0.05 -14.97
N SER A 410 3.58 -0.79 -15.84
CA SER A 410 3.37 -2.21 -15.54
C SER A 410 4.61 -3.08 -15.72
N THR A 411 5.68 -2.55 -16.35
CA THR A 411 6.90 -3.31 -16.69
C THR A 411 8.10 -2.94 -15.82
N GLU A 412 7.92 -2.11 -14.79
CA GLU A 412 8.99 -1.76 -13.86
C GLU A 412 9.53 -3.00 -13.14
N ILE A 413 10.86 -3.03 -12.97
CA ILE A 413 11.59 -4.07 -12.25
C ILE A 413 12.48 -3.43 -11.18
N LEU A 414 12.58 -4.08 -10.02
CA LEU A 414 13.51 -3.69 -8.97
C LEU A 414 14.67 -4.69 -8.92
N PRO A 415 15.84 -4.36 -9.50
CA PRO A 415 16.98 -5.26 -9.48
C PRO A 415 17.52 -5.40 -8.06
N VAL A 416 17.45 -6.61 -7.51
CA VAL A 416 18.08 -7.01 -6.26
C VAL A 416 19.17 -8.04 -6.51
N ASN A 417 20.12 -8.16 -5.59
CA ASN A 417 21.15 -9.19 -5.64
C ASN A 417 21.18 -9.96 -4.30
N ARG A 418 22.11 -10.91 -4.17
CA ARG A 418 22.24 -11.74 -2.96
C ARG A 418 22.53 -10.96 -1.67
N THR A 419 22.95 -9.70 -1.75
CA THR A 419 23.13 -8.87 -0.53
C THR A 419 21.79 -8.44 0.06
N TRP A 420 20.67 -8.61 -0.66
CA TRP A 420 19.33 -8.30 -0.16
C TRP A 420 18.96 -9.15 1.05
N ASP A 421 19.29 -10.45 1.03
CA ASP A 421 19.04 -11.35 2.18
C ASP A 421 19.85 -10.91 3.40
N SER A 422 21.11 -10.49 3.19
CA SER A 422 21.95 -9.94 4.24
C SER A 422 21.41 -8.60 4.76
N TYR A 423 20.88 -7.75 3.89
CA TYR A 423 20.24 -6.50 4.27
C TYR A 423 19.02 -6.73 5.16
N ILE A 424 18.11 -7.64 4.77
CA ILE A 424 16.93 -8.00 5.57
C ILE A 424 17.36 -8.56 6.93
N ALA A 425 18.27 -9.53 6.94
CA ALA A 425 18.75 -10.15 8.18
C ALA A 425 19.39 -9.12 9.13
N ASN A 426 20.20 -8.21 8.60
CA ASN A 426 20.85 -7.17 9.40
C ASN A 426 19.85 -6.12 9.91
N ALA A 427 18.87 -5.74 9.09
CA ALA A 427 17.82 -4.81 9.49
C ALA A 427 16.98 -5.39 10.64
N GLU A 428 16.57 -6.65 10.52
CA GLU A 428 15.79 -7.36 11.53
C GLU A 428 16.58 -7.56 12.82
N ALA A 429 17.85 -7.99 12.71
CA ALA A 429 18.74 -8.13 13.86
C ALA A 429 18.96 -6.80 14.59
N THR A 430 19.06 -5.69 13.85
CA THR A 430 19.21 -4.35 14.44
C THR A 430 17.92 -3.92 15.14
N TYR A 431 16.76 -4.17 14.53
CA TYR A 431 15.46 -3.91 15.15
C TYR A 431 15.32 -4.67 16.48
N HIS A 432 15.56 -5.99 16.48
CA HIS A 432 15.50 -6.80 17.69
C HIS A 432 16.49 -6.32 18.75
N LYS A 433 17.75 -6.07 18.38
CA LYS A 433 18.75 -5.55 19.30
C LYS A 433 18.29 -4.26 19.99
N LEU A 434 17.71 -3.32 19.26
CA LEU A 434 17.23 -2.06 19.83
C LEU A 434 15.97 -2.25 20.66
N SER A 435 15.02 -3.07 20.21
CA SER A 435 13.79 -3.38 20.94
C SER A 435 14.10 -4.08 22.27
N ASP A 436 14.92 -5.14 22.23
CA ASP A 436 15.33 -5.90 23.40
C ASP A 436 16.12 -5.03 24.39
N ALA A 437 16.97 -4.13 23.90
CA ALA A 437 17.69 -3.18 24.76
C ALA A 437 16.74 -2.22 25.50
N VAL A 438 15.66 -1.77 24.85
CA VAL A 438 14.63 -0.92 25.49
C VAL A 438 13.84 -1.72 26.52
N GLU A 439 13.43 -2.95 26.20
CA GLU A 439 12.72 -3.82 27.15
C GLU A 439 13.60 -4.17 28.35
N GLN A 440 14.86 -4.53 28.14
CA GLN A 440 15.81 -4.78 29.22
C GLN A 440 15.99 -3.54 30.09
N ARG A 441 16.10 -2.35 29.50
CA ARG A 441 16.20 -1.10 30.27
C ARG A 441 14.96 -0.83 31.11
N LEU A 442 13.76 -1.15 30.59
CA LEU A 442 12.52 -1.07 31.35
C LEU A 442 12.50 -2.07 32.51
N HIS A 443 12.97 -3.30 32.31
CA HIS A 443 13.11 -4.28 33.39
C HIS A 443 14.06 -3.79 34.47
N ASP A 444 15.23 -3.25 34.10
CA ASP A 444 16.19 -2.68 35.04
C ASP A 444 15.57 -1.53 35.85
N LEU A 445 14.79 -0.65 35.20
CA LEU A 445 14.10 0.46 35.86
C LEU A 445 13.00 -0.04 36.80
N ALA A 446 12.25 -1.08 36.42
CA ALA A 446 11.27 -1.71 37.28
C ALA A 446 11.93 -2.34 38.52
N SER A 447 13.04 -3.05 38.34
CA SER A 447 13.82 -3.61 39.46
C SER A 447 14.34 -2.53 40.39
N LYS A 448 14.87 -1.43 39.86
CA LYS A 448 15.31 -0.27 40.66
C LYS A 448 14.18 0.41 41.40
N ALA A 449 13.01 0.56 40.77
CA ALA A 449 11.84 1.08 41.45
C ALA A 449 11.44 0.15 42.60
N LEU A 450 11.44 -1.18 42.37
CA LEU A 450 11.07 -2.17 43.37
C LEU A 450 11.96 -2.16 44.63
N GLU A 451 13.24 -1.77 44.51
CA GLU A 451 14.14 -1.58 45.67
C GLU A 451 13.63 -0.53 46.66
N LEU A 452 12.75 0.38 46.23
CA LEU A 452 12.15 1.41 47.07
C LEU A 452 10.90 0.95 47.83
N LYS A 453 10.47 -0.31 47.67
CA LYS A 453 9.20 -0.81 48.25
C LYS A 453 9.05 -0.60 49.77
N ASP A 454 10.17 -0.61 50.51
CA ASP A 454 10.23 -0.48 51.96
C ASP A 454 10.50 0.99 52.40
N LYS A 455 10.54 1.93 51.45
CA LYS A 455 10.93 3.34 51.64
C LYS A 455 9.80 4.29 51.23
N LEU A 456 8.77 4.36 52.07
CA LEU A 456 7.54 5.15 51.83
C LEU A 456 7.83 6.59 51.39
N GLU A 457 8.68 7.30 52.13
CA GLU A 457 9.02 8.70 51.85
C GLU A 457 9.73 8.90 50.50
N GLU A 458 10.48 7.92 49.99
CA GLU A 458 11.22 8.07 48.73
C GLU A 458 10.30 7.95 47.51
N TYR A 459 9.37 6.99 47.50
CA TYR A 459 8.47 6.82 46.35
C TYR A 459 7.25 7.74 46.40
N GLU A 460 6.78 8.18 47.57
CA GLU A 460 5.68 9.16 47.68
C GLU A 460 6.10 10.56 47.21
N ASN A 461 7.37 10.94 47.40
CA ASN A 461 7.91 12.23 46.96
C ASN A 461 8.36 12.23 45.48
N ASP A 462 8.47 11.06 44.84
CA ASP A 462 8.79 10.96 43.41
C ASP A 462 7.51 11.13 42.56
N PRO A 463 7.43 12.14 41.68
CA PRO A 463 6.22 12.44 40.90
C PRO A 463 5.76 11.32 39.97
N TRP A 464 6.65 10.38 39.59
CA TRP A 464 6.31 9.25 38.73
C TRP A 464 6.00 8.00 39.56
N LEU A 465 6.84 7.70 40.56
CA LEU A 465 6.67 6.48 41.35
C LEU A 465 5.47 6.54 42.30
N SER A 466 5.10 7.72 42.80
CA SER A 466 3.91 7.91 43.64
C SER A 466 2.60 7.49 42.96
N GLN A 467 2.59 7.42 41.62
CA GLN A 467 1.44 6.99 40.83
C GLN A 467 1.31 5.46 40.71
N LEU A 468 2.29 4.69 41.17
CA LEU A 468 2.24 3.22 41.13
C LEU A 468 1.44 2.67 42.32
N ASP A 469 0.72 1.56 42.13
CA ASP A 469 0.01 0.89 43.23
C ASP A 469 0.98 0.10 44.12
N TRP A 470 1.55 0.79 45.12
CA TRP A 470 2.46 0.24 46.13
C TRP A 470 1.77 -0.63 47.20
N SER A 471 0.45 -0.78 47.15
CA SER A 471 -0.30 -1.57 48.13
C SER A 471 -0.12 -3.09 47.93
N GLY A 472 -0.66 -3.88 48.85
CA GLY A 472 -0.71 -5.34 48.73
C GLY A 472 0.59 -6.07 49.09
N GLN A 473 1.56 -5.43 49.75
CA GLN A 473 2.84 -6.05 50.11
C GLN A 473 2.73 -7.15 51.20
N GLU A 474 1.54 -7.33 51.78
CA GLU A 474 1.27 -8.30 52.84
C GLU A 474 1.44 -9.75 52.37
N ILE A 475 2.07 -10.59 53.20
CA ILE A 475 2.14 -12.04 52.96
C ILE A 475 0.96 -12.71 53.66
N ARG A 476 0.01 -13.25 52.90
CA ARG A 476 -1.16 -13.93 53.48
C ARG A 476 -0.73 -15.24 54.15
N MET A 477 -1.05 -15.39 55.42
CA MET A 477 -0.78 -16.61 56.20
C MET A 477 -2.07 -17.44 56.36
N VAL A 478 -1.94 -18.77 56.36
CA VAL A 478 -3.00 -19.76 56.62
C VAL A 478 -2.60 -20.64 57.81
N LYS A 479 -3.60 -21.26 58.47
CA LYS A 479 -3.34 -22.16 59.60
C LYS A 479 -2.38 -23.29 59.21
N GLY A 480 -1.52 -23.69 60.17
CA GLY A 480 -0.61 -24.82 60.02
C GLY A 480 -1.37 -26.12 59.72
N LYS A 481 -0.67 -27.11 59.11
CA LYS A 481 -1.32 -28.36 58.68
C LYS A 481 -1.76 -29.24 59.86
N LYS A 482 -1.12 -29.13 61.02
CA LYS A 482 -1.48 -29.83 62.26
C LYS A 482 -1.86 -28.86 63.38
N LYS A 483 -2.63 -29.35 64.37
CA LYS A 483 -3.03 -28.59 65.55
C LYS A 483 -1.78 -28.28 66.40
N GLY A 484 -1.38 -27.01 66.45
CA GLY A 484 -0.17 -26.55 67.15
C GLY A 484 0.96 -26.08 66.21
N ASP A 485 0.84 -26.29 64.89
CA ASP A 485 1.81 -25.77 63.92
C ASP A 485 1.66 -24.24 63.76
N ALA A 486 2.80 -23.56 63.58
CA ALA A 486 2.83 -22.14 63.24
C ALA A 486 2.05 -21.85 61.94
N PRO A 487 1.46 -20.64 61.79
CA PRO A 487 0.86 -20.20 60.54
C PRO A 487 1.86 -20.31 59.39
N ARG A 488 1.41 -20.81 58.24
CA ARG A 488 2.23 -20.98 57.03
C ARG A 488 1.75 -20.02 55.94
N PRO A 489 2.60 -19.57 55.01
CA PRO A 489 2.14 -18.79 53.87
C PRO A 489 1.06 -19.54 53.06
N ALA A 490 0.03 -18.82 52.62
CA ALA A 490 -0.96 -19.37 51.72
C ALA A 490 -0.27 -19.86 50.44
N ALA A 491 -0.64 -21.06 49.98
CA ALA A 491 -0.04 -21.64 48.78
C ALA A 491 -0.49 -20.87 47.53
N ARG A 492 0.37 -20.81 46.50
CA ARG A 492 0.10 -20.18 45.19
C ARG A 492 -0.15 -18.66 45.21
N GLN A 493 0.27 -17.96 46.26
CA GLN A 493 0.26 -16.49 46.26
C GLN A 493 1.16 -15.93 45.17
N LYS A 494 0.66 -14.92 44.44
CA LYS A 494 1.39 -14.29 43.35
C LYS A 494 2.42 -13.30 43.89
N MET A 495 3.70 -13.59 43.72
CA MET A 495 4.83 -12.76 44.19
C MET A 495 4.60 -12.18 45.60
N PRO A 496 4.54 -13.02 46.66
CA PRO A 496 4.27 -12.56 48.03
C PRO A 496 5.34 -11.57 48.50
N GLY A 497 4.94 -10.50 49.21
CA GLY A 497 5.88 -9.47 49.67
C GLY A 497 6.22 -8.38 48.64
N MET A 498 5.52 -8.36 47.50
CA MET A 498 5.71 -7.37 46.42
C MET A 498 4.47 -6.46 46.27
N PRO A 499 4.64 -5.22 45.79
CA PRO A 499 3.52 -4.31 45.52
C PRO A 499 2.67 -4.79 44.34
N ASN A 500 1.41 -4.37 44.30
CA ASN A 500 0.44 -4.75 43.26
C ASN A 500 0.90 -4.38 41.85
N TRP A 501 1.45 -3.16 41.66
CA TRP A 501 1.93 -2.73 40.35
C TRP A 501 2.95 -3.71 39.75
N TYR A 502 3.81 -4.30 40.59
CA TYR A 502 4.83 -5.26 40.15
C TYR A 502 4.23 -6.65 39.96
N LYS A 503 3.30 -7.08 40.83
CA LYS A 503 2.56 -8.33 40.67
C LYS A 503 1.82 -8.36 39.34
N ASP A 504 1.19 -7.26 38.94
CA ASP A 504 0.36 -7.18 37.74
C ASP A 504 1.15 -7.34 36.44
N LEU A 505 2.47 -7.16 36.48
CA LEU A 505 3.35 -7.43 35.34
C LEU A 505 3.45 -8.93 35.00
N PHE A 506 3.07 -9.83 35.89
CA PHE A 506 3.14 -11.27 35.65
C PHE A 506 1.77 -11.83 35.34
N VAL A 507 1.57 -12.63 34.29
CA VAL A 507 0.24 -13.23 34.02
C VAL A 507 -0.09 -14.29 35.08
N LYS A 508 0.91 -15.08 35.50
CA LYS A 508 0.82 -16.12 36.52
C LYS A 508 2.15 -16.21 37.27
N ASN A 509 2.16 -16.92 38.40
CA ASN A 509 3.39 -17.20 39.14
C ASN A 509 4.43 -17.89 38.26
N GLY A 510 5.66 -17.35 38.25
CA GLY A 510 6.78 -17.88 37.48
C GLY A 510 6.69 -17.63 35.96
N ALA A 511 5.70 -16.87 35.48
CA ALA A 511 5.71 -16.39 34.10
C ALA A 511 6.83 -15.35 33.88
N PRO A 512 7.29 -15.15 32.63
CA PRO A 512 8.09 -13.98 32.28
C PRO A 512 7.35 -12.68 32.63
N ILE A 513 8.12 -11.64 32.92
CA ILE A 513 7.61 -10.29 33.17
C ILE A 513 7.03 -9.71 31.87
N GLY A 514 5.73 -9.39 31.87
CA GLY A 514 5.00 -8.80 30.74
C GLY A 514 5.13 -7.28 30.65
N LEU A 515 6.32 -6.74 30.93
CA LEU A 515 6.60 -5.31 30.84
C LEU A 515 7.13 -4.97 29.44
N THR A 516 6.40 -4.14 28.72
CA THR A 516 6.76 -3.66 27.39
C THR A 516 6.61 -2.14 27.32
N VAL A 517 7.04 -1.50 26.24
CA VAL A 517 6.81 -0.06 26.00
C VAL A 517 5.32 0.33 26.00
N ARG A 518 4.40 -0.63 25.81
CA ARG A 518 2.94 -0.40 25.80
C ARG A 518 2.29 -0.57 27.16
N THR A 519 3.00 -1.08 28.16
CA THR A 519 2.46 -1.27 29.51
C THR A 519 2.23 0.10 30.17
N ARG A 520 1.12 0.25 30.91
CA ARG A 520 0.72 1.53 31.52
C ARG A 520 1.78 2.11 32.45
N ILE A 521 2.56 1.29 33.15
CA ILE A 521 3.59 1.83 34.05
C ILE A 521 4.87 2.28 33.32
N SER A 522 5.04 1.96 32.03
CA SER A 522 6.28 2.21 31.30
C SER A 522 6.61 3.70 31.17
N PRO A 523 5.66 4.61 30.87
CA PRO A 523 5.91 6.06 30.93
C PRO A 523 6.39 6.55 32.29
N LEU A 524 5.91 5.95 33.39
CA LEU A 524 6.32 6.31 34.75
C LEU A 524 7.74 5.83 35.05
N LEU A 525 8.05 4.56 34.72
CA LEU A 525 9.39 4.00 34.90
C LEU A 525 10.45 4.75 34.06
N LEU A 526 10.08 5.18 32.85
CA LEU A 526 10.94 6.00 31.97
C LEU A 526 11.00 7.47 32.38
N ARG A 527 10.24 7.88 33.40
CA ARG A 527 10.11 9.26 33.86
C ARG A 527 9.77 10.23 32.73
N LEU A 528 8.81 9.85 31.89
CA LEU A 528 8.37 10.68 30.78
C LEU A 528 7.73 11.97 31.30
N ALA A 529 8.04 13.07 30.63
CA ALA A 529 7.56 14.41 30.97
C ALA A 529 7.22 15.18 29.69
N TRP A 530 6.25 16.08 29.79
CA TRP A 530 5.87 17.01 28.72
C TRP A 530 6.16 18.44 29.16
N ASP A 531 6.93 19.19 28.37
CA ASP A 531 7.40 20.54 28.74
C ASP A 531 8.07 20.59 30.13
N GLY A 532 8.70 19.50 30.56
CA GLY A 532 9.33 19.38 31.88
C GLY A 532 8.38 18.93 33.01
N TYR A 533 7.09 18.78 32.74
CA TYR A 533 6.09 18.32 33.71
C TYR A 533 5.87 16.81 33.62
N PRO A 534 5.93 16.07 34.75
CA PRO A 534 5.69 14.62 34.78
C PRO A 534 4.34 14.25 34.15
N LEU A 535 4.33 13.17 33.36
CA LEU A 535 3.08 12.60 32.88
C LEU A 535 2.32 11.95 34.03
N VAL A 536 0.99 12.14 34.03
CA VAL A 536 0.05 11.58 34.99
C VAL A 536 -1.04 10.82 34.24
N TRP A 537 -1.43 9.65 34.74
CA TRP A 537 -2.55 8.89 34.17
C TRP A 537 -3.88 9.34 34.76
N SER A 538 -4.87 9.52 33.88
CA SER A 538 -6.29 9.73 34.20
C SER A 538 -7.10 8.60 33.57
N ASP A 539 -8.08 8.05 34.29
CA ASP A 539 -8.95 7.02 33.71
C ASP A 539 -9.95 7.61 32.70
N LYS A 540 -10.25 8.92 32.80
CA LYS A 540 -11.11 9.65 31.87
C LYS A 540 -10.36 10.18 30.65
N TYR A 541 -9.17 10.76 30.85
CA TYR A 541 -8.41 11.50 29.83
C TYR A 541 -7.13 10.79 29.38
N ALA A 542 -6.82 9.61 29.91
CA ALA A 542 -5.57 8.89 29.67
C ALA A 542 -4.34 9.71 30.15
N TRP A 543 -3.24 9.72 29.40
CA TRP A 543 -2.03 10.44 29.80
C TRP A 543 -2.19 11.95 29.68
N THR A 544 -2.04 12.65 30.80
CA THR A 544 -2.07 14.10 30.93
C THR A 544 -0.83 14.60 31.69
N TYR A 545 -0.72 15.91 31.95
CA TYR A 545 0.34 16.52 32.75
C TYR A 545 -0.20 17.75 33.47
N ARG A 546 0.37 18.06 34.65
CA ARG A 546 -0.08 19.17 35.50
C ARG A 546 0.86 20.35 35.33
N VAL A 547 0.31 21.54 35.08
CA VAL A 547 1.06 22.79 34.95
C VAL A 547 0.63 23.80 36.00
N PRO A 548 1.51 24.71 36.46
CA PRO A 548 1.14 25.82 37.31
C PRO A 548 0.06 26.69 36.65
N LYS A 549 -0.88 27.20 37.45
CA LYS A 549 -1.98 28.04 36.95
C LYS A 549 -1.48 29.28 36.19
N THR A 550 -0.32 29.80 36.55
CA THR A 550 0.34 30.94 35.89
C THR A 550 0.77 30.63 34.46
N GLU A 551 0.99 29.36 34.11
CA GLU A 551 1.41 28.92 32.78
C GLU A 551 0.26 28.37 31.93
N ALA A 552 -0.95 28.26 32.49
CA ALA A 552 -2.09 27.63 31.81
C ALA A 552 -2.49 28.34 30.49
N SER A 553 -2.40 29.67 30.43
CA SER A 553 -2.74 30.45 29.22
C SER A 553 -1.91 30.02 28.01
N LYS A 554 -0.62 29.76 28.20
CA LYS A 554 0.31 29.28 27.16
C LYS A 554 -0.19 28.00 26.46
N TYR A 555 -0.89 27.13 27.19
CA TYR A 555 -1.39 25.86 26.67
C TYR A 555 -2.78 26.01 26.03
N ILE A 556 -3.63 26.87 26.59
CA ILE A 556 -4.93 27.23 26.00
C ILE A 556 -4.74 27.90 24.64
N ASP A 557 -3.77 28.82 24.52
CA ASP A 557 -3.43 29.49 23.26
C ASP A 557 -2.94 28.52 22.17
N ARG A 558 -2.48 27.32 22.59
CA ARG A 558 -2.07 26.21 21.69
C ARG A 558 -3.20 25.23 21.41
N ALA A 559 -4.43 25.55 21.80
CA ALA A 559 -5.63 24.72 21.66
C ALA A 559 -5.53 23.36 22.37
N LEU A 560 -4.86 23.30 23.53
CA LEU A 560 -4.94 22.15 24.43
C LEU A 560 -6.17 22.28 25.33
N GLU A 561 -6.96 21.22 25.42
CA GLU A 561 -8.15 21.19 26.26
C GLU A 561 -7.79 20.96 27.74
N PRO A 562 -8.33 21.77 28.67
CA PRO A 562 -8.14 21.53 30.09
C PRO A 562 -8.90 20.28 30.54
N CYS A 563 -8.22 19.37 31.22
CA CYS A 563 -8.84 18.19 31.84
C CYS A 563 -9.51 18.59 33.16
N ASP A 564 -10.80 18.25 33.33
CA ASP A 564 -11.49 18.38 34.61
C ASP A 564 -11.28 17.11 35.45
N MET A 565 -10.39 17.23 36.44
CA MET A 565 -9.95 16.14 37.32
C MET A 565 -10.69 16.15 38.67
N SER A 566 -11.83 16.84 38.78
CA SER A 566 -12.56 16.97 40.06
C SER A 566 -13.15 15.66 40.59
N GLU A 567 -13.29 14.65 39.73
CA GLU A 567 -13.86 13.32 40.03
C GLU A 567 -12.79 12.22 40.22
N GLU A 568 -11.50 12.56 40.19
CA GLU A 568 -10.35 11.61 40.30
C GLU A 568 -9.52 11.76 41.58
#